data_AF-A0AAV6Z0R7-F1
#
_entry.id   AF-A0AAV6Z0R7-F1
#
_cell.length_a   1.000
_cell.length_b   1.000
_cell.length_c   1.000
_cell.angle_alpha   90.00
_cell.angle_beta   90.00
_cell.angle_gamma   90.00
#
_symmetry.space_group_name_H-M   'P 1'
#
loop_
_entity.id
_entity.type
_entity.pdbx_description
1 polymer ?
#
loop_
_entity_poly.entity_id
_entity_poly.type
_entity_poly.pdbx_seq_one_letter_code
_entity_poly.pdbx_strand_id
1 'polypeptide(L)'
;MASSEYLKSQIGVIFGQKTLSHVMNLCRGQYDFLERLPEPLILYILTFLDLEDVAQLSQVSHTFQKICNSNKLWEHIVERSCDRVTPEMRSLADDVGWKQFFFTNKLQLQLQLRRRRKRQEEQDNSFKREPVRRY
;
A
#
# COMPACT_ATOMS: atom_id res chain seq x y z
N MET A 1 -30.39 37.16 3.98
CA MET A 1 -29.06 36.87 4.57
C MET A 1 -29.09 36.61 6.09
N ALA A 2 -30.02 37.18 6.88
CA ALA A 2 -30.05 37.02 8.35
C ALA A 2 -30.29 35.59 8.90
N SER A 3 -30.96 34.72 8.13
CA SER A 3 -31.34 33.37 8.61
C SER A 3 -30.14 32.41 8.75
N SER A 4 -29.10 32.57 7.90
CA SER A 4 -27.88 31.76 7.94
C SER A 4 -27.03 32.05 9.18
N GLU A 5 -26.87 33.32 9.54
CA GLU A 5 -26.03 33.73 10.67
C GLU A 5 -26.65 33.31 12.01
N TYR A 6 -27.97 33.44 12.12
CA TYR A 6 -28.72 32.95 13.27
C TYR A 6 -28.59 31.42 13.42
N LEU A 7 -28.74 30.66 12.33
CA LEU A 7 -28.62 29.19 12.39
C LEU A 7 -27.21 28.74 12.80
N LYS A 8 -26.15 29.37 12.26
CA LYS A 8 -24.77 29.11 12.69
C LYS A 8 -24.59 29.37 14.19
N SER A 9 -25.11 30.48 14.69
CA SER A 9 -25.04 30.84 16.11
C SER A 9 -25.75 29.79 16.99
N GLN A 10 -26.97 29.38 16.60
CA GLN A 10 -27.73 28.35 17.31
C GLN A 10 -26.99 27.01 17.36
N ILE A 11 -26.36 26.59 16.26
CA ILE A 11 -25.58 25.34 16.23
C ILE A 11 -24.39 25.42 17.20
N GLY A 12 -23.68 26.55 17.23
CA GLY A 12 -22.57 26.75 18.16
C GLY A 12 -22.98 26.78 19.63
N VAL A 13 -24.16 27.34 19.94
CA VAL A 13 -24.71 27.43 21.30
C VAL A 13 -25.24 26.08 21.79
N ILE A 14 -26.00 25.35 20.94
CA ILE A 14 -26.69 24.11 21.33
C ILE A 14 -25.74 22.90 21.25
N PHE A 15 -24.98 22.76 20.16
CA PHE A 15 -24.15 21.58 19.88
C PHE A 15 -22.64 21.83 20.11
N GLY A 16 -22.26 23.05 20.47
CA GLY A 16 -20.89 23.46 20.74
C GLY A 16 -20.08 23.85 19.50
N GLN A 17 -18.97 24.55 19.75
CA GLN A 17 -18.11 25.10 18.70
C GLN A 17 -17.45 24.04 17.81
N LYS A 18 -17.14 22.85 18.35
CA LYS A 18 -16.60 21.74 17.54
C LYS A 18 -17.58 21.29 16.46
N THR A 19 -18.86 21.17 16.80
CA THR A 19 -19.91 20.78 15.86
C THR A 19 -20.16 21.87 14.82
N LEU A 20 -20.19 23.15 15.25
CA LEU A 20 -20.28 24.27 14.32
C LEU A 20 -19.12 24.26 13.31
N SER A 21 -17.87 24.15 13.78
CA SER A 21 -16.71 24.06 12.89
C SER A 21 -16.78 22.87 11.95
N HIS A 22 -17.23 21.72 12.43
CA HIS A 22 -17.42 20.52 11.61
C HIS A 22 -18.45 20.74 10.49
N VAL A 23 -19.63 21.27 10.80
CA VAL A 23 -20.68 21.57 9.81
C VAL A 23 -20.22 22.65 8.83
N MET A 24 -19.53 23.69 9.31
CA MET A 24 -19.01 24.75 8.44
C MET A 24 -17.94 24.21 7.49
N ASN A 25 -17.05 23.34 7.97
CA ASN A 25 -16.04 22.67 7.14
C ASN A 25 -16.71 21.77 6.09
N LEU A 26 -17.77 21.04 6.46
CA LEU A 26 -18.57 20.25 5.53
C LEU A 26 -19.19 21.13 4.42
N CYS A 27 -19.85 22.24 4.79
CA CYS A 27 -20.43 23.17 3.82
C CYS A 27 -19.39 23.83 2.90
N ARG A 28 -18.15 23.99 3.37
CA ARG A 28 -17.02 24.55 2.60
C ARG A 28 -16.28 23.52 1.76
N GLY A 29 -16.68 22.24 1.79
CA GLY A 29 -15.95 21.15 1.16
C GLY A 29 -14.60 20.84 1.80
N GLN A 30 -14.30 21.41 2.97
CA GLN A 30 -13.07 21.18 3.73
C GLN A 30 -13.25 19.98 4.68
N TYR A 31 -13.64 18.85 4.10
CA TYR A 31 -14.06 17.68 4.85
C TYR A 31 -13.32 16.45 4.35
N ASP A 32 -12.67 15.72 5.26
CA ASP A 32 -12.03 14.46 4.89
C ASP A 32 -13.09 13.37 4.78
N PHE A 33 -13.56 13.15 3.56
CA PHE A 33 -14.50 12.08 3.25
C PHE A 33 -13.82 10.71 3.28
N LEU A 34 -12.53 10.65 2.92
CA LEU A 34 -11.82 9.39 2.71
C LEU A 34 -11.57 8.68 4.05
N GLU A 35 -11.14 9.42 5.09
CA GLU A 35 -10.95 8.85 6.44
C GLU A 35 -12.23 8.39 7.11
N ARG A 36 -13.39 8.85 6.64
CA ARG A 36 -14.71 8.54 7.22
C ARG A 36 -15.44 7.42 6.50
N LEU A 37 -14.93 6.97 5.36
CA LEU A 37 -15.47 5.80 4.69
C LEU A 37 -15.30 4.56 5.59
N PRO A 38 -16.23 3.61 5.53
CA PRO A 38 -16.03 2.28 6.10
C PRO A 38 -14.71 1.67 5.64
N GLU A 39 -13.98 1.05 6.57
CA GLU A 39 -12.68 0.39 6.30
C GLU A 39 -12.69 -0.50 5.03
N PRO A 40 -13.73 -1.32 4.74
CA PRO A 40 -13.78 -2.11 3.52
C PRO A 40 -13.76 -1.28 2.22
N LEU A 41 -14.38 -0.10 2.21
CA LEU A 41 -14.38 0.78 1.05
C LEU A 41 -13.03 1.48 0.88
N ILE A 42 -12.40 1.89 1.99
CA ILE A 42 -11.03 2.41 1.95
C ILE A 42 -10.10 1.34 1.38
N LEU A 43 -10.13 0.12 1.93
CA LEU A 43 -9.34 -1.01 1.43
C LEU A 43 -9.55 -1.25 -0.06
N TYR A 44 -10.80 -1.22 -0.53
CA TYR A 44 -11.12 -1.34 -1.95
C TYR A 44 -10.49 -0.21 -2.78
N ILE A 45 -10.52 1.04 -2.32
CA ILE A 45 -9.85 2.15 -3.03
C ILE A 45 -8.33 1.92 -3.08
N LEU A 46 -7.74 1.43 -1.99
CA LEU A 46 -6.30 1.19 -1.92
C LEU A 46 -5.82 0.09 -2.88
N THR A 47 -6.67 -0.83 -3.32
CA THR A 47 -6.27 -1.88 -4.28
C THR A 47 -5.96 -1.33 -5.68
N PHE A 48 -6.43 -0.12 -5.99
CA PHE A 48 -6.15 0.57 -7.25
C PHE A 48 -4.85 1.38 -7.24
N LEU A 49 -4.24 1.56 -6.06
CA LEU A 49 -3.04 2.37 -5.90
C LEU A 49 -1.77 1.54 -6.14
N ASP A 50 -0.74 2.19 -6.66
CA ASP A 50 0.59 1.61 -6.75
C ASP A 50 1.28 1.63 -5.38
N LEU A 51 2.35 0.84 -5.24
CA LEU A 51 3.07 0.72 -3.97
C LEU A 51 3.63 2.04 -3.45
N GLU A 52 4.01 2.95 -4.35
CA GLU A 52 4.50 4.28 -3.99
C GLU A 52 3.38 5.13 -3.38
N ASP A 53 2.20 5.15 -4.03
CA ASP A 53 1.03 5.88 -3.54
C ASP A 53 0.55 5.32 -2.19
N VAL A 54 0.55 3.99 -2.02
CA VAL A 54 0.23 3.34 -0.72
C VAL A 54 1.24 3.77 0.36
N ALA A 55 2.53 3.88 0.02
CA ALA A 55 3.56 4.32 0.95
C ALA A 55 3.41 5.80 1.33
N GLN A 56 3.07 6.67 0.36
CA GLN A 56 2.79 8.08 0.62
C GLN A 56 1.54 8.25 1.48
N LEU A 57 0.44 7.56 1.15
CA LEU A 57 -0.82 7.64 1.88
C LEU A 57 -0.67 7.16 3.33
N SER A 58 0.18 6.17 3.58
CA SER A 58 0.46 5.67 4.94
C SER A 58 1.06 6.73 5.88
N GLN A 59 1.56 7.84 5.33
CA GLN A 59 2.17 8.96 6.07
C GLN A 59 1.19 10.12 6.31
N VAL A 60 -0.03 10.07 5.75
CA VAL A 60 -1.01 11.17 5.85
C VAL A 60 -1.66 11.22 7.22
N SER A 61 -2.02 10.06 7.78
CA SER A 61 -2.66 9.98 9.10
C SER A 61 -2.50 8.62 9.76
N HIS A 62 -2.78 8.53 11.06
CA HIS A 62 -2.76 7.26 11.79
C HIS A 62 -3.77 6.23 11.25
N THR A 63 -4.91 6.69 10.74
CA THR A 63 -5.92 5.82 10.12
C THR A 63 -5.35 5.16 8.87
N PHE A 64 -4.79 5.96 7.95
CA PHE A 64 -4.16 5.41 6.75
C PHE A 64 -2.90 4.62 7.06
N GLN A 65 -2.10 5.02 8.04
CA GLN A 65 -0.97 4.24 8.51
C GLN A 65 -1.42 2.82 8.90
N LYS A 66 -2.51 2.69 9.68
CA LYS A 66 -3.03 1.37 10.09
C LYS A 66 -3.53 0.57 8.89
N ILE A 67 -4.34 1.16 8.01
CA ILE A 67 -4.97 0.44 6.89
C ILE A 67 -3.93 0.05 5.83
N CYS A 68 -3.00 0.94 5.47
CA CYS A 68 -1.93 0.69 4.50
C CYS A 68 -0.92 -0.36 4.98
N ASN A 69 -0.87 -0.66 6.28
CA ASN A 69 -0.03 -1.71 6.86
C ASN A 69 -0.82 -2.97 7.26
N SER A 70 -2.10 -3.06 6.90
CA SER A 70 -2.95 -4.20 7.25
C SER A 70 -2.63 -5.45 6.41
N ASN A 71 -2.72 -6.63 7.03
CA ASN A 71 -2.53 -7.90 6.32
C ASN A 71 -3.51 -8.05 5.15
N LYS A 72 -4.76 -7.60 5.29
CA LYS A 72 -5.77 -7.65 4.21
C LYS A 72 -5.32 -6.94 2.94
N LEU A 73 -4.73 -5.74 3.07
CA LEU A 73 -4.24 -5.01 1.91
C LEU A 73 -3.02 -5.71 1.29
N TRP A 74 -2.07 -6.14 2.13
CA TRP A 74 -0.84 -6.77 1.65
C TRP A 74 -1.07 -8.16 1.05
N GLU A 75 -2.06 -8.92 1.54
CA GLU A 75 -2.54 -10.14 0.90
C GLU A 75 -3.00 -9.85 -0.53
N HIS A 76 -3.87 -8.86 -0.71
CA HIS A 76 -4.34 -8.47 -2.03
C HIS A 76 -3.22 -7.99 -2.97
N ILE A 77 -2.28 -7.21 -2.45
CA ILE A 77 -1.09 -6.76 -3.21
C ILE A 77 -0.27 -7.98 -3.67
N VAL A 78 -0.03 -8.95 -2.79
CA VAL A 78 0.71 -10.18 -3.12
C VAL A 78 -0.05 -10.98 -4.17
N GLU A 79 -1.35 -11.22 -3.98
CA GLU A 79 -2.20 -11.94 -4.94
C GLU A 79 -2.24 -11.29 -6.32
N ARG A 80 -2.27 -9.95 -6.39
CA ARG A 80 -2.20 -9.21 -7.66
C ARG A 80 -0.83 -9.30 -8.33
N SER A 81 0.24 -9.40 -7.54
CA SER A 81 1.63 -9.40 -8.03
C SER A 81 2.21 -10.80 -8.33
N CYS A 82 1.62 -11.86 -7.77
CA CYS A 82 2.08 -13.23 -7.91
C CYS A 82 1.07 -14.06 -8.71
N ASP A 83 1.52 -14.70 -9.80
CA ASP A 83 0.66 -15.55 -10.64
C ASP A 83 0.03 -16.73 -9.87
N ARG A 84 0.70 -17.22 -8.83
CA ARG A 84 0.23 -18.31 -7.97
C ARG A 84 0.70 -18.14 -6.54
N VAL A 85 -0.23 -18.05 -5.60
CA VAL A 85 0.03 -18.11 -4.16
C VAL A 85 -0.31 -19.53 -3.67
N THR A 86 0.68 -20.31 -3.24
CA THR A 86 0.46 -21.68 -2.74
C THR A 86 -0.03 -21.68 -1.28
N PRO A 87 -0.64 -22.77 -0.79
CA PRO A 87 -1.05 -22.88 0.61
C PRO A 87 0.12 -22.67 1.59
N GLU A 88 1.32 -23.15 1.25
CA GLU A 88 2.52 -22.97 2.06
C GLU A 88 2.95 -21.50 2.11
N MET A 89 2.81 -20.77 0.98
CA MET A 89 3.07 -19.33 0.94
C MET A 89 2.07 -18.55 1.80
N ARG A 90 0.78 -18.92 1.77
CA ARG A 90 -0.24 -18.31 2.65
C ARG A 90 0.06 -18.57 4.12
N SER A 91 0.33 -19.83 4.48
CA SER A 91 0.69 -20.21 5.85
C SER A 91 1.90 -19.42 6.35
N LEU A 92 2.95 -19.31 5.52
CA LEU A 92 4.12 -18.52 5.88
C LEU A 92 3.78 -17.03 6.02
N ALA A 93 2.99 -16.47 5.11
CA ALA A 93 2.58 -15.07 5.16
C ALA A 93 1.70 -14.74 6.37
N ASP A 94 0.86 -15.67 6.81
CA ASP A 94 0.06 -15.53 8.03
C ASP A 94 0.94 -15.54 9.29
N ASP A 95 2.02 -16.32 9.30
CA ASP A 95 2.98 -16.38 10.41
C ASP A 95 3.88 -15.15 10.50
N VAL A 96 4.43 -14.67 9.37
CA VAL A 96 5.40 -13.55 9.36
C VAL A 96 4.77 -12.18 9.08
N GLY A 97 3.52 -12.16 8.62
CA GLY A 97 2.81 -10.98 8.12
C GLY A 97 3.01 -10.78 6.62
N TRP A 98 1.92 -10.43 5.93
CA TRP A 98 1.87 -10.31 4.47
C TRP A 98 2.80 -9.25 3.91
N LYS A 99 2.97 -8.13 4.62
CA LYS A 99 3.92 -7.08 4.24
C LYS A 99 5.37 -7.59 4.27
N GLN A 100 5.75 -8.27 5.35
CA GLN A 100 7.09 -8.83 5.49
C GLN A 100 7.34 -9.94 4.47
N PHE A 101 6.35 -10.79 4.23
CA PHE A 101 6.38 -11.81 3.17
C PHE A 101 6.63 -11.19 1.79
N PHE A 102 5.92 -10.11 1.45
CA PHE A 102 6.11 -9.42 0.17
C PHE A 102 7.55 -8.93 -0.02
N PHE A 103 8.11 -8.24 0.98
CA PHE A 103 9.46 -7.69 0.88
C PHE A 103 10.54 -8.78 0.93
N THR A 104 10.37 -9.84 1.72
CA THR A 104 11.32 -10.96 1.77
C THR A 104 11.33 -11.75 0.47
N ASN A 105 10.17 -12.03 -0.13
CA ASN A 105 10.06 -12.76 -1.38
C ASN A 105 10.61 -11.94 -2.57
N LYS A 106 10.37 -10.62 -2.61
CA LYS A 106 10.99 -9.72 -3.60
C LYS A 106 12.52 -9.69 -3.48
N LEU A 107 13.06 -9.72 -2.26
CA LEU A 107 14.51 -9.83 -2.02
C LEU A 107 15.07 -11.17 -2.48
N GLN A 108 14.36 -12.27 -2.21
CA GLN A 108 14.74 -13.61 -2.64
C GLN A 108 14.75 -13.73 -4.18
N LEU A 109 13.74 -13.19 -4.87
CA LEU A 109 13.70 -13.09 -6.33
C LEU A 109 14.87 -12.26 -6.87
N GLN A 110 15.19 -11.10 -6.27
CA GLN A 110 16.36 -10.31 -6.69
C GLN A 110 17.69 -11.04 -6.49
N LEU A 111 17.84 -11.78 -5.39
CA LEU A 111 19.03 -12.59 -5.15
C LEU A 111 19.16 -13.72 -6.18
N GLN A 112 18.05 -14.39 -6.53
CA GLN A 112 18.05 -15.43 -7.56
C GLN A 112 18.39 -14.88 -8.95
N LEU A 113 17.84 -13.72 -9.33
CA LEU A 113 18.17 -13.03 -10.58
C LEU A 113 19.65 -12.63 -10.64
N ARG A 114 20.21 -12.10 -9.54
CA ARG A 114 21.66 -11.80 -9.43
C ARG A 114 22.52 -13.05 -9.59
N ARG A 115 22.14 -14.17 -8.97
CA ARG A 115 22.84 -15.47 -9.11
C ARG A 115 22.73 -16.05 -10.51
N ARG A 116 21.65 -15.76 -11.26
CA ARG A 116 21.52 -16.16 -12.67
C ARG A 116 22.41 -15.33 -13.59
N ARG A 117 22.46 -14.00 -13.43
CA ARG A 117 23.36 -13.13 -14.19
C ARG A 117 24.83 -13.51 -14.01
N LYS A 118 25.28 -13.71 -12.78
CA LYS A 118 26.67 -14.15 -12.51
C LYS A 118 27.03 -15.48 -13.19
N ARG A 119 26.11 -16.46 -13.17
CA ARG A 119 26.33 -17.75 -13.85
C ARG A 119 26.37 -17.64 -15.37
N GLN A 120 25.58 -16.74 -15.95
CA GLN A 120 25.62 -16.46 -17.40
C GLN A 120 26.94 -15.75 -17.78
N GLU A 121 27.39 -14.79 -16.97
CA GLU A 121 28.67 -14.10 -17.16
C GLU A 121 29.87 -15.07 -17.04
N GLU A 122 29.83 -16.02 -16.11
CA GLU A 122 30.86 -17.06 -15.93
C GLU A 122 30.90 -18.05 -17.11
N GLN A 123 29.75 -18.47 -17.64
CA GLN A 123 29.66 -19.33 -18.84
C GLN A 123 30.12 -18.60 -20.12
N ASP A 124 29.77 -17.32 -20.27
CA ASP A 124 30.17 -16.54 -21.43
C ASP A 124 31.69 -16.24 -21.41
N ASN A 125 32.30 -16.14 -20.22
CA ASN A 125 33.75 -16.02 -20.06
C ASN A 125 34.49 -17.35 -20.24
N SER A 126 33.86 -18.50 -19.96
CA SER A 126 34.47 -19.82 -20.22
C SER A 126 34.52 -20.13 -21.71
N PHE A 127 33.48 -19.77 -22.47
CA PHE A 127 33.45 -19.92 -23.94
C PHE A 127 34.50 -19.06 -24.65
N LYS A 128 34.86 -17.89 -24.11
CA LYS A 128 35.91 -17.02 -24.68
C LYS A 128 37.34 -17.49 -24.38
N ARG A 129 37.52 -18.43 -23.45
CA ARG A 129 38.84 -18.94 -23.02
C ARG A 129 39.22 -20.28 -23.64
N GLU A 130 38.34 -20.96 -24.37
CA GLU A 130 38.72 -22.15 -25.12
C GLU A 130 39.58 -21.74 -26.34
N PRO A 131 40.88 -22.11 -26.40
CA PRO A 131 41.69 -21.81 -27.57
C PRO A 131 41.18 -22.70 -28.72
N VAL A 132 40.84 -22.06 -29.84
CA VAL A 132 40.48 -22.71 -31.10
C VAL A 132 41.59 -23.70 -31.45
N ARG A 133 41.34 -25.00 -31.26
CA ARG A 133 42.26 -26.05 -31.70
C ARG A 133 42.33 -26.00 -33.22
N ARG A 134 43.38 -25.36 -33.74
CA ARG A 134 43.77 -25.49 -35.16
C ARG A 134 44.45 -26.84 -35.33
N TYR A 135 43.89 -27.64 -36.23
CA TYR A 135 44.52 -28.82 -36.81
C TYR A 135 45.69 -28.42 -37.70
#